data_AF-A0A0C2H2G7-F1
#
_entry.id   AF-A0A0C2H2G7-F1
#
_cell.length_a   1.000
_cell.length_b   1.000
_cell.length_c   1.000
_cell.angle_alpha   90.00
_cell.angle_beta   90.00
_cell.angle_gamma   90.00
#
_symmetry.space_group_name_H-M   'P 1'
#
loop_
_entity.id
_entity.type
_entity.pdbx_description
1 polymer ?
#
loop_
_entity_poly.entity_id
_entity_poly.type
_entity_poly.pdbx_seq_one_letter_code
_entity_poly.pdbx_strand_id
1 'polypeptide(L)'
;MEICPSNSSTTSLNVDTDSISSQGKKALKEGAVQMTSLTTLLSHHRYLFLYHDTLVVSKQKGPCCFKLKEKLRLDRVWVASSNSPDSFLLGWPFCNYLVHFR
;
A
#
# COMPACT_ATOMS: atom_id res chain seq x y z
N MET A 1 21.99 10.51 -2.30
CA MET A 1 21.35 9.24 -1.90
C MET A 1 20.71 9.52 -0.55
N GLU A 2 19.44 9.93 -0.54
CA GLU A 2 18.79 10.35 0.70
C GLU A 2 18.30 9.11 1.46
N ILE A 3 18.93 8.90 2.61
CA ILE A 3 18.61 7.84 3.57
C ILE A 3 17.46 8.39 4.42
N CYS A 4 16.23 7.89 4.25
CA CYS A 4 15.16 8.18 5.21
C CYS A 4 15.53 7.48 6.54
N PRO A 5 15.71 8.22 7.65
CA PRO A 5 16.22 7.65 8.89
C PRO A 5 15.14 6.85 9.61
N SER A 6 15.53 5.69 10.13
CA SER A 6 14.81 4.98 11.17
C SER A 6 15.12 5.63 12.52
N ASN A 7 14.14 6.25 13.17
CA ASN A 7 14.32 6.82 14.50
C ASN A 7 13.16 6.52 15.45
N SER A 8 13.58 6.24 16.69
CA SER A 8 12.87 5.72 17.85
C SER A 8 11.95 6.74 18.53
N SER A 9 11.02 6.20 19.31
CA SER A 9 9.93 6.78 20.14
C SER A 9 10.16 8.12 20.89
N THR A 10 9.19 9.06 20.81
CA THR A 10 8.68 9.88 21.94
C THR A 10 7.34 10.60 21.65
N THR A 11 6.42 10.46 22.61
CA THR A 11 5.22 11.23 23.02
C THR A 11 4.75 12.51 22.28
N SER A 12 3.47 12.52 21.87
CA SER A 12 2.39 13.54 22.07
C SER A 12 1.48 13.65 20.83
N LEU A 13 0.17 13.43 21.03
CA LEU A 13 -0.83 13.35 19.95
C LEU A 13 -1.74 14.58 20.02
N ASN A 14 -1.85 15.32 18.91
CA ASN A 14 -2.99 16.20 18.67
C ASN A 14 -3.26 16.41 17.17
N VAL A 15 -4.54 16.29 16.82
CA VAL A 15 -5.28 16.89 15.68
C VAL A 15 -4.95 16.44 14.25
N ASP A 16 -5.93 15.73 13.67
CA ASP A 16 -6.40 15.76 12.28
C ASP A 16 -5.40 16.05 11.17
N THR A 17 -4.77 15.00 10.66
CA THR A 17 -4.43 14.88 9.23
C THR A 17 -4.24 13.40 8.93
N ASP A 18 -4.76 12.91 7.80
CA ASP A 18 -4.63 11.55 7.24
C ASP A 18 -3.16 11.14 7.00
N SER A 19 -2.41 11.06 8.10
CA SER A 19 -1.02 10.66 8.12
C SER A 19 -0.99 9.14 8.03
N ILE A 20 -0.34 8.64 6.98
CA ILE A 20 0.12 7.24 6.84
C ILE A 20 1.15 6.87 7.93
N SER A 21 1.28 7.67 9.00
CA SER A 21 1.78 7.21 10.29
C SER A 21 0.69 6.36 10.93
N SER A 22 0.63 5.09 10.55
CA SER A 22 -0.05 4.08 11.36
C SER A 22 0.65 4.01 12.72
N GLN A 23 0.31 4.90 13.66
CA GLN A 23 0.40 4.70 15.12
C GLN A 23 1.46 3.66 15.55
N GLY A 24 2.76 3.93 15.34
CA GLY A 24 3.86 3.04 15.73
C GLY A 24 3.91 1.61 15.13
N LYS A 25 3.02 1.23 14.21
CA LYS A 25 3.02 -0.08 13.57
C LYS A 25 4.02 -0.08 12.40
N LYS A 26 5.04 -0.93 12.50
CA LYS A 26 5.99 -1.21 11.40
C LYS A 26 5.28 -2.05 10.34
N ALA A 27 5.38 -1.65 9.07
CA ALA A 27 4.89 -2.47 7.96
C ALA A 27 5.67 -3.79 7.91
N LEU A 28 4.96 -4.90 7.69
CA LEU A 28 5.54 -6.22 7.48
C LEU A 28 6.27 -6.28 6.14
N LYS A 29 5.67 -5.65 5.13
CA LYS A 29 6.25 -5.51 3.79
C LYS A 29 5.72 -4.23 3.16
N GLU A 30 6.55 -3.61 2.34
CA GLU A 30 6.17 -2.46 1.56
C GLU A 30 6.87 -2.48 0.20
N GLY A 31 6.30 -1.78 -0.78
CA GLY A 31 6.87 -1.74 -2.12
C GLY A 31 6.06 -0.95 -3.13
N ALA A 32 6.77 -0.42 -4.14
CA ALA A 32 6.17 0.19 -5.31
C ALA A 32 5.63 -0.90 -6.24
N VAL A 33 4.44 -0.67 -6.78
CA VAL A 33 3.77 -1.58 -7.71
C VAL A 33 3.10 -0.81 -8.84
N GLN A 34 2.98 -1.46 -9.98
CA GLN A 34 2.00 -1.08 -10.98
C GLN A 34 0.71 -1.88 -10.73
N MET A 35 -0.39 -1.16 -10.52
CA MET A 35 -1.69 -1.74 -10.21
C MET A 35 -2.66 -1.44 -11.36
N THR A 36 -3.07 -2.47 -12.08
CA THR A 36 -3.93 -2.36 -13.27
C THR A 36 -5.34 -2.84 -12.93
N SER A 37 -6.33 -1.96 -13.07
CA SER A 37 -7.73 -2.36 -12.86
C SER A 37 -8.16 -3.34 -13.93
N LEU A 38 -8.75 -4.47 -13.54
CA LEU A 38 -9.31 -5.43 -14.49
C LEU A 38 -10.64 -4.98 -15.11
N THR A 39 -11.30 -3.99 -14.51
CA THR A 39 -12.56 -3.43 -15.03
C THR A 39 -12.30 -2.35 -16.07
N THR A 40 -11.41 -1.40 -15.77
CA THR A 40 -11.14 -0.25 -16.65
C THR A 40 -9.90 -0.41 -17.52
N LEU A 41 -9.08 -1.44 -17.26
CA LEU A 41 -7.78 -1.69 -17.88
C LEU A 41 -6.75 -0.55 -17.68
N LEU A 42 -7.03 0.39 -16.77
CA LEU A 42 -6.13 1.49 -16.45
C LEU A 42 -5.06 1.06 -15.44
N SER A 43 -3.82 1.42 -15.75
CA SER A 43 -2.65 1.20 -14.89
C SER A 43 -2.36 2.40 -14.00
N HIS A 44 -1.94 2.10 -12.77
CA HIS A 44 -1.65 3.10 -11.77
C HIS A 44 -0.41 2.75 -10.95
N HIS A 45 0.52 3.70 -10.83
CA HIS A 45 1.63 3.58 -9.88
C HIS A 45 1.07 3.75 -8.47
N ARG A 46 1.29 2.72 -7.64
CA ARG A 46 0.88 2.68 -6.24
C ARG A 46 2.04 2.21 -5.38
N TYR A 47 1.97 2.53 -4.10
CA TYR A 47 2.87 2.01 -3.10
C TYR A 47 2.04 1.32 -2.03
N LEU A 48 2.34 0.05 -1.80
CA LEU A 48 1.62 -0.81 -0.87
C LEU A 48 2.36 -0.85 0.46
N PHE A 49 1.61 -0.76 1.55
CA PHE A 49 2.11 -1.07 2.89
C PHE A 49 1.24 -2.19 3.46
N LEU A 50 1.86 -3.33 3.77
CA LEU A 50 1.21 -4.49 4.37
C LEU A 50 1.47 -4.47 5.88
N TYR A 51 0.40 -4.44 6.67
CA TYR A 51 0.41 -4.61 8.11
C TYR A 51 -0.25 -5.94 8.48
N HIS A 52 -0.27 -6.28 9.76
CA HIS A 52 -0.81 -7.55 10.25
C HIS A 52 -2.30 -7.77 9.94
N ASP A 53 -3.09 -6.70 9.94
CA ASP A 53 -4.55 -6.74 9.76
C ASP A 53 -5.05 -5.89 8.58
N THR A 54 -4.15 -5.10 7.97
CA THR A 54 -4.50 -4.04 7.04
C THR A 54 -3.52 -3.97 5.87
N LEU A 55 -4.02 -3.83 4.66
CA LEU A 55 -3.28 -3.42 3.48
C LEU A 55 -3.60 -1.96 3.17
N VAL A 56 -2.58 -1.12 3.06
CA VAL A 56 -2.71 0.28 2.67
C VAL A 56 -2.21 0.44 1.25
N VAL A 57 -3.07 0.95 0.38
CA VAL A 57 -2.73 1.36 -0.99
C VAL A 57 -2.55 2.87 -0.99
N SER A 58 -1.42 3.34 -1.50
CA SER A 58 -1.12 4.78 -1.54
C SER A 58 -0.59 5.22 -2.90
N LYS A 59 -0.60 6.54 -3.14
CA LYS A 59 0.12 7.17 -4.24
C LYS A 59 1.33 7.89 -3.67
N GLN A 60 2.52 7.46 -4.08
CA GLN A 60 3.76 8.17 -3.78
C GLN A 60 3.78 9.53 -4.48
N LYS A 61 4.15 10.57 -3.73
CA LYS A 61 4.30 11.96 -4.16
C LYS A 61 5.75 12.44 -4.06
N GLY A 62 6.56 11.76 -3.27
CA GLY A 62 8.00 11.99 -3.10
C GLY A 62 8.65 10.83 -2.32
N PRO A 63 9.96 10.89 -2.03
CA PRO A 63 10.75 9.78 -1.47
C PRO A 63 10.15 9.13 -0.22
N CYS A 64 9.54 9.92 0.67
CA CYS A 64 8.85 9.43 1.87
C CYS A 64 7.47 10.12 2.04
N CYS A 65 6.86 10.57 0.94
CA CYS A 65 5.56 11.26 0.94
C CYS A 65 4.52 10.43 0.19
N PHE A 66 3.50 9.97 0.90
CA PHE A 66 2.46 9.08 0.39
C PHE A 66 1.08 9.67 0.67
N LYS A 67 0.23 9.65 -0.35
CA LYS A 67 -1.20 10.00 -0.22
C LYS A 67 -2.01 8.72 -0.17
N LEU A 68 -2.82 8.55 0.88
CA LEU A 68 -3.73 7.42 1.01
C LEU A 68 -4.68 7.33 -0.19
N LYS A 69 -4.85 6.11 -0.69
CA LYS A 69 -5.84 5.77 -1.72
C LYS A 69 -6.88 4.83 -1.16
N GLU A 70 -6.43 3.73 -0.57
CA GLU A 70 -7.32 2.74 0.04
C GLU A 70 -6.68 2.21 1.32
N LYS A 71 -7.53 1.92 2.31
CA LYS A 71 -7.14 1.22 3.54
C LYS A 71 -8.06 0.03 3.70
N LEU A 72 -7.52 -1.17 3.50
CA LEU A 72 -8.29 -2.40 3.36
C LEU A 72 -7.95 -3.34 4.51
N ARG A 73 -8.96 -3.89 5.19
CA ARG A 73 -8.73 -4.99 6.15
C ARG A 73 -8.41 -6.27 5.38
N LEU A 74 -7.42 -7.04 5.84
CA LEU A 74 -6.98 -8.25 5.13
C LEU A 74 -8.09 -9.32 5.03
N ASP A 75 -9.03 -9.36 5.97
CA ASP A 75 -10.19 -10.25 5.93
C ASP A 75 -11.23 -9.91 4.85
N ARG A 76 -11.09 -8.76 4.17
CA ARG A 76 -11.93 -8.32 3.05
C ARG A 76 -11.20 -8.35 1.72
N VAL A 77 -9.94 -8.76 1.72
CA VAL A 77 -9.08 -8.82 0.56
C VAL A 77 -8.87 -10.28 0.19
N TRP A 78 -8.86 -10.56 -1.10
CA TRP A 78 -8.47 -11.84 -1.64
C TRP A 78 -7.29 -11.65 -2.61
N VAL A 79 -6.50 -12.70 -2.77
CA VAL A 79 -5.37 -12.74 -3.69
C VAL A 79 -5.43 -14.01 -4.52
N ALA A 80 -4.91 -13.95 -5.75
CA ALA A 80 -4.72 -15.12 -6.59
C ALA A 80 -3.41 -15.01 -7.38
N SER A 81 -2.79 -16.14 -7.69
CA SER A 81 -1.61 -16.17 -8.56
C SER A 81 -1.95 -15.74 -9.98
N SER A 82 -1.02 -15.07 -10.65
CA SER A 82 -1.08 -14.88 -12.10
C SER A 82 -0.17 -15.88 -12.81
N ASN A 83 -0.16 -15.86 -14.15
CA ASN A 83 0.76 -16.67 -14.97
C ASN A 83 2.18 -16.07 -15.07
N SER A 84 2.47 -14.99 -14.35
CA SER A 84 3.77 -14.31 -14.36
C SER A 84 4.34 -14.25 -12.93
N PRO A 85 5.64 -14.56 -12.76
CA PRO A 85 6.26 -14.66 -11.44
C PRO A 85 6.26 -13.34 -10.66
N ASP A 86 6.22 -12.20 -11.37
CA ASP A 86 6.33 -10.87 -10.77
C ASP A 86 4.96 -10.19 -10.58
N SER A 87 3.88 -10.95 -10.72
CA SER A 87 2.54 -10.41 -10.59
C SER A 87 1.56 -11.35 -9.93
N PHE A 88 0.52 -10.76 -9.37
CA PHE A 88 -0.58 -11.47 -8.73
C PHE A 88 -1.86 -10.66 -8.87
N LEU A 89 -2.99 -11.33 -8.74
CA LEU A 89 -4.29 -10.70 -8.65
C LEU A 89 -4.56 -10.31 -7.20
N LEU A 90 -5.03 -9.09 -7.01
CA LEU A 90 -5.48 -8.54 -5.74
C LEU A 90 -6.90 -8.03 -5.93
N GLY A 91 -7.80 -8.45 -5.05
CA GLY A 91 -9.19 -7.98 -5.11
C GLY A 91 -9.82 -7.78 -3.75
N TRP A 92 -10.84 -6.94 -3.75
CA TRP A 92 -11.81 -6.73 -2.67
C TRP A 92 -13.17 -6.48 -3.37
N PRO A 93 -14.32 -6.52 -2.68
CA PRO A 93 -15.62 -6.91 -3.25
C PRO A 93 -15.95 -6.45 -4.69
N PHE A 94 -15.71 -5.19 -5.04
CA PHE A 94 -16.05 -4.63 -6.35
C PHE A 94 -14.84 -4.22 -7.19
N CYS A 95 -13.62 -4.51 -6.73
CA CYS A 95 -12.40 -4.01 -7.33
C CYS A 95 -11.37 -5.13 -7.47
N ASN A 96 -10.97 -5.39 -8.72
CA ASN A 96 -9.98 -6.40 -9.06
C ASN A 96 -8.81 -5.73 -9.77
N TYR A 97 -7.61 -6.07 -9.34
CA TYR A 97 -6.38 -5.51 -9.87
C TYR A 97 -5.37 -6.61 -10.18
N LEU A 98 -4.70 -6.46 -11.32
CA LEU A 98 -3.41 -7.11 -11.53
C LEU A 98 -2.34 -6.23 -10.91
N VAL A 99 -1.65 -6.76 -9.90
CA VAL A 99 -0.51 -6.11 -9.24
C VAL A 99 0.76 -6.68 -9.84
N HIS A 100 1.65 -5.80 -10.29
CA HIS A 100 2.95 -6.15 -10.86
C HIS A 100 4.05 -5.41 -10.10
N PHE A 101 5.01 -6.15 -9.57
CA PHE A 101 6.21 -5.59 -8.95
C PHE A 101 7.24 -5.25 -10.03
N ARG A 102 7.78 -4.04 -10.00
CA ARG A 102 8.74 -3.53 -10.98
C ARG A 102 10.08 -3.24 -10.33
#